data_AF-A0A316TBQ7-F1
#
_entry.id   AF-A0A316TBQ7-F1
#
_cell.length_a   1.000
_cell.length_b   1.000
_cell.length_c   1.000
_cell.angle_alpha   90.00
_cell.angle_beta   90.00
_cell.angle_gamma   90.00
#
_symmetry.space_group_name_H-M   'P 1'
#
loop_
_entity.id
_entity.type
_entity.pdbx_description
1 polymer ?
#
loop_
_entity_poly.entity_id
_entity_poly.type
_entity_poly.pdbx_seq_one_letter_code
_entity_poly.pdbx_strand_id
1 'polypeptide(L)'
;MLRPTPKPLLGDMMVLKVCTGVDDWENPTFKEIRVSNVHLQNIRSLTKSKDNTEILLTSTVFIDTKYSKPNLDYESLQMLSEQNGNQMRTVVYNSKGKALGDYAVVTVDPVPDYPDNKIHHTELGLI
;
A
#
# COMPACT_ATOMS: atom_id res chain seq x y z
N MET A 1 20.01 13.43 -3.70
CA MET A 1 18.57 13.25 -3.98
C MET A 1 18.41 12.00 -4.81
N LEU A 2 17.62 11.04 -4.34
CA LEU A 2 17.30 9.82 -5.09
C LEU A 2 16.45 10.20 -6.31
N ARG A 3 16.64 9.45 -7.39
CA ARG A 3 15.83 9.67 -8.59
C ARG A 3 14.47 9.02 -8.36
N PRO A 4 13.36 9.71 -8.71
CA PRO A 4 12.02 9.14 -8.67
C PRO A 4 11.96 7.78 -9.33
N THR A 5 11.05 6.92 -8.86
CA THR A 5 10.82 5.62 -9.46
C THR A 5 10.57 5.83 -10.96
N PRO A 6 11.23 5.05 -11.86
CA PRO A 6 11.08 5.25 -13.28
C PRO A 6 9.61 5.26 -13.68
N LYS A 7 9.12 6.40 -14.19
CA LYS A 7 7.72 6.60 -14.55
C LYS A 7 7.12 5.48 -15.42
N PRO A 8 7.85 4.87 -16.38
CA PRO A 8 7.34 3.74 -17.16
C PRO A 8 6.97 2.50 -16.34
N LEU A 9 7.52 2.32 -15.14
CA LEU A 9 7.16 1.22 -14.24
C LEU A 9 5.85 1.47 -13.49
N LEU A 10 5.50 2.75 -13.27
CA LEU A 10 4.30 3.18 -12.55
C LEU A 10 3.07 3.16 -13.45
N GLY A 11 2.81 2.04 -14.10
CA GLY A 11 1.72 1.85 -15.07
C GLY A 11 0.42 1.31 -14.46
N ASP A 12 0.45 0.89 -13.20
CA ASP A 12 -0.66 0.21 -12.54
C ASP A 12 -1.52 1.22 -11.73
N MET A 13 -2.68 0.74 -11.29
CA MET A 13 -3.61 1.47 -10.43
C MET A 13 -4.04 0.56 -9.29
N MET A 14 -4.22 1.10 -8.10
CA MET A 14 -4.79 0.36 -6.98
C MET A 14 -6.05 1.01 -6.43
N VAL A 15 -6.97 0.18 -5.93
CA VAL A 15 -8.08 0.58 -5.08
C VAL A 15 -7.71 0.21 -3.66
N LEU A 16 -7.29 1.21 -2.89
CA LEU A 16 -7.01 1.07 -1.46
C LEU A 16 -8.34 1.07 -0.69
N LYS A 17 -8.52 0.09 0.19
CA LYS A 17 -9.68 -0.10 1.05
C LYS A 17 -9.23 0.15 2.49
N VAL A 18 -9.67 1.27 3.07
CA VAL A 18 -9.35 1.67 4.45
C VAL A 18 -10.54 1.36 5.34
N CYS A 19 -10.33 0.61 6.43
CA CYS A 19 -11.41 0.27 7.35
C CYS A 19 -11.92 1.53 8.07
N THR A 20 -13.23 1.78 8.01
CA THR A 20 -13.89 2.89 8.71
C THR A 20 -14.71 2.45 9.91
N GLY A 21 -14.84 1.14 10.11
CA GLY A 21 -15.54 0.54 11.24
C GLY A 21 -15.93 -0.90 10.96
N VAL A 22 -16.49 -1.56 11.95
CA VAL A 22 -17.13 -2.87 11.84
C VAL A 22 -18.62 -2.73 12.10
N ASP A 23 -19.44 -3.52 11.40
CA ASP A 23 -20.88 -3.59 11.65
C ASP A 23 -21.21 -4.46 12.88
N ASP A 24 -22.50 -4.56 13.22
CA ASP A 24 -22.98 -5.36 14.36
C ASP A 24 -22.69 -6.88 14.22
N TRP A 25 -22.28 -7.32 13.02
CA TRP A 25 -21.89 -8.70 12.72
C TRP A 25 -20.37 -8.84 12.48
N GLU A 26 -19.59 -7.87 12.96
CA GLU A 26 -18.12 -7.80 12.84
C GLU A 26 -17.59 -7.75 11.39
N ASN A 27 -18.44 -7.42 10.41
CA ASN A 27 -17.98 -7.22 9.04
C ASN A 27 -17.34 -5.84 8.89
N PRO A 28 -16.11 -5.76 8.35
CA PRO A 28 -15.45 -4.48 8.14
C PRO A 28 -16.13 -3.68 7.02
N THR A 29 -16.40 -2.41 7.31
CA THR A 29 -16.80 -1.41 6.31
C THR A 29 -15.57 -0.70 5.79
N PHE A 30 -15.39 -0.68 4.48
CA PHE A 30 -14.23 -0.05 3.84
C PHE A 30 -14.62 1.21 3.08
N LYS A 31 -13.81 2.26 3.25
CA LYS A 31 -13.75 3.40 2.35
C LYS A 31 -12.73 3.11 1.25
N GLU A 32 -13.17 3.24 0.00
CA GLU A 32 -12.31 3.02 -1.16
C GLU A 32 -11.66 4.31 -1.64
N ILE A 33 -10.36 4.25 -1.91
CA ILE A 33 -9.56 5.34 -2.47
C ILE A 33 -8.80 4.81 -3.68
N ARG A 34 -9.01 5.42 -4.84
CA ARG A 34 -8.29 5.07 -6.06
C ARG A 34 -6.94 5.77 -6.08
N VAL A 35 -5.86 5.00 -6.21
CA VAL A 35 -4.49 5.50 -6.35
C VAL A 35 -3.92 5.07 -7.69
N SER A 36 -3.60 6.04 -8.52
CA SER A 36 -3.02 5.87 -9.84
C SER A 36 -1.49 5.97 -9.82
N ASN A 37 -0.86 5.43 -10.87
CA ASN A 37 0.58 5.40 -11.09
C ASN A 37 1.31 4.69 -9.95
N VAL A 38 0.91 3.45 -9.69
CA VAL A 38 1.62 2.55 -8.76
C VAL A 38 2.32 1.46 -9.56
N HIS A 39 3.16 0.68 -8.90
CA HIS A 39 3.74 -0.52 -9.49
C HIS A 39 3.63 -1.69 -8.52
N LEU A 40 3.05 -2.80 -8.97
CA LEU A 40 3.06 -4.05 -8.21
C LEU A 40 4.25 -4.90 -8.62
N GLN A 41 5.05 -5.28 -7.64
CA GLN A 41 6.10 -6.27 -7.79
C GLN A 41 5.74 -7.51 -6.99
N ASN A 42 5.66 -8.65 -7.68
CA ASN A 42 5.53 -9.93 -7.00
C ASN A 42 6.88 -10.29 -6.37
N ILE A 43 6.93 -10.36 -5.04
CA ILE A 43 8.13 -10.74 -4.29
C ILE A 43 7.75 -11.85 -3.33
N ARG A 44 8.62 -12.82 -3.12
CA ARG A 44 8.50 -13.74 -1.98
C ARG A 44 9.58 -13.38 -0.99
N SER A 45 9.23 -12.53 -0.04
CA SER A 45 10.18 -12.03 0.96
C SER A 45 9.68 -12.30 2.36
N LEU A 46 10.58 -12.71 3.24
CA LEU A 46 10.28 -12.88 4.66
C LEU A 46 10.55 -11.56 5.37
N THR A 47 9.57 -11.05 6.11
CA THR A 47 9.72 -9.86 6.95
C THR A 47 9.26 -10.17 8.38
N LYS A 48 9.62 -9.31 9.33
CA LYS A 48 9.14 -9.39 10.71
C LYS A 48 8.06 -8.34 10.95
N SER A 49 6.96 -8.77 11.56
CA SER A 49 5.89 -7.88 12.01
C SER A 49 6.29 -7.11 13.27
N LYS A 50 5.42 -6.17 13.69
CA LYS A 50 5.54 -5.45 14.97
C LYS A 50 5.59 -6.41 16.17
N ASP A 51 4.92 -7.55 16.09
CA ASP A 51 4.87 -8.58 17.13
C ASP A 51 6.01 -9.61 17.02
N ASN A 52 7.06 -9.31 16.25
CA ASN A 52 8.18 -10.22 15.96
C ASN A 52 7.77 -11.56 15.31
N THR A 53 6.60 -11.63 14.69
CA THR A 53 6.19 -12.80 13.90
C THR A 53 6.75 -12.68 12.48
N GLU A 54 7.26 -13.79 11.94
CA GLU A 54 7.71 -13.84 10.56
C GLU A 54 6.50 -13.91 9.62
N ILE A 55 6.43 -12.96 8.70
CA ILE A 55 5.38 -12.88 7.68
C ILE A 55 6.03 -13.00 6.31
N LEU A 56 5.49 -13.90 5.49
CA LEU A 56 5.85 -14.01 4.09
C LEU A 56 5.04 -13.00 3.29
N LEU A 57 5.69 -11.95 2.79
CA LEU A 57 5.09 -11.06 1.80
C LEU A 57 5.04 -11.77 0.45
N THR A 58 3.88 -11.70 -0.21
CA THR A 58 3.64 -12.26 -1.55
C THR A 58 3.85 -11.23 -2.64
N SER A 59 3.77 -9.94 -2.30
CA SER A 59 3.98 -8.82 -3.22
C SER A 59 4.30 -7.53 -2.46
N THR A 60 4.84 -6.55 -3.18
CA THR A 60 5.00 -5.18 -2.70
C THR A 60 4.46 -4.21 -3.73
N VAL A 61 3.69 -3.20 -3.30
CA VAL A 61 3.27 -2.09 -4.16
C VAL A 61 4.11 -0.86 -3.87
N PHE A 62 4.69 -0.29 -4.92
CA PHE A 62 5.46 0.94 -4.89
C PHE A 62 4.58 2.13 -5.24
N ILE A 63 4.63 3.16 -4.40
CA ILE A 63 3.86 4.39 -4.53
C ILE A 63 4.83 5.56 -4.48
N ASP A 64 5.02 6.22 -5.61
CA ASP A 64 5.95 7.36 -5.73
C ASP A 64 5.26 8.66 -5.32
N THR A 65 5.87 9.42 -4.41
CA THR A 65 5.26 10.65 -3.88
C THR A 65 5.05 11.74 -4.93
N LYS A 66 5.85 11.73 -6.01
CA LYS A 66 5.77 12.71 -7.09
C LYS A 66 4.70 12.31 -8.10
N TYR A 67 4.73 11.08 -8.58
CA TYR A 67 3.90 10.63 -9.70
C TYR A 67 2.61 9.93 -9.29
N SER A 68 2.56 9.21 -8.17
CA SER A 68 1.34 8.58 -7.70
C SER A 68 0.34 9.61 -7.21
N LYS A 69 -0.95 9.35 -7.48
CA LYS A 69 -2.05 10.27 -7.14
C LYS A 69 -3.29 9.52 -6.67
N PRO A 70 -3.99 9.99 -5.62
CA PRO A 70 -3.63 11.14 -4.78
C PRO A 70 -2.39 10.88 -3.91
N ASN A 71 -1.77 11.94 -3.41
CA ASN A 71 -0.73 11.80 -2.38
C ASN A 71 -1.42 11.61 -1.03
N LEU A 72 -1.12 10.51 -0.35
CA LEU A 72 -1.78 10.10 0.89
C LEU A 72 -0.76 9.84 1.98
N ASP A 73 -1.17 10.03 3.22
CA ASP A 73 -0.44 9.56 4.39
C ASP A 73 -0.86 8.12 4.68
N TYR A 74 -0.12 7.16 4.12
CA TYR A 74 -0.44 5.73 4.23
C TYR A 74 -0.26 5.18 5.65
N GLU A 75 0.66 5.75 6.44
CA GLU A 75 0.86 5.33 7.83
C GLU A 75 -0.36 5.71 8.68
N SER A 76 -0.83 6.96 8.55
CA SER A 76 -2.04 7.41 9.23
C SER A 76 -3.29 6.62 8.81
N LEU A 77 -3.41 6.29 7.51
CA LEU A 77 -4.52 5.46 7.02
C LEU A 77 -4.46 4.03 7.57
N GLN A 78 -3.27 3.43 7.68
CA GLN A 78 -3.11 2.11 8.29
C GLN A 78 -3.52 2.15 9.76
N MET A 79 -3.03 3.12 10.53
CA MET A 79 -3.38 3.28 11.94
C MET A 79 -4.88 3.47 12.13
N LEU A 80 -5.52 4.30 11.30
CA LEU A 80 -6.97 4.49 11.32
C LEU A 80 -7.71 3.18 11.04
N SER A 81 -7.25 2.40 10.06
CA SER A 81 -7.85 1.12 9.72
C SER A 81 -7.78 0.15 10.88
N GLU A 82 -6.59 -0.02 11.47
CA GLU A 82 -6.34 -0.89 12.63
C GLU A 82 -7.20 -0.48 13.83
N GLN A 83 -7.32 0.82 14.12
CA GLN A 83 -8.18 1.35 15.18
C GLN A 83 -9.67 1.04 14.95
N ASN A 84 -10.08 0.97 13.69
CA ASN A 84 -11.45 0.64 13.28
C ASN A 84 -11.70 -0.87 13.17
N GLY A 85 -10.75 -1.71 13.59
CA GLY A 85 -10.93 -3.15 13.75
C GLY A 85 -10.52 -4.02 12.55
N ASN A 86 -9.90 -3.46 11.51
CA ASN A 86 -9.37 -4.27 10.41
C ASN A 86 -8.19 -3.60 9.69
N GLN A 87 -7.24 -4.39 9.19
CA GLN A 87 -6.12 -3.87 8.39
C GLN A 87 -6.59 -3.31 7.05
N MET A 88 -5.77 -2.44 6.43
CA MET A 88 -6.05 -1.99 5.07
C MET A 88 -6.00 -3.16 4.08
N ARG A 89 -6.79 -3.05 3.01
CA ARG A 89 -6.73 -3.97 1.87
C ARG A 89 -6.51 -3.20 0.59
N THR A 90 -6.06 -3.86 -0.46
CA THR A 90 -5.89 -3.22 -1.76
C THR A 90 -6.15 -4.18 -2.90
N VAL A 91 -6.79 -3.69 -3.95
CA VAL A 91 -6.92 -4.41 -5.23
C VAL A 91 -6.09 -3.68 -6.26
N VAL A 92 -5.13 -4.37 -6.87
CA VAL A 92 -4.27 -3.79 -7.90
C VAL A 92 -4.76 -4.17 -9.28
N TYR A 93 -4.74 -3.23 -10.22
CA TYR A 93 -5.11 -3.37 -11.61
C TYR A 93 -3.94 -2.94 -12.48
N ASN A 94 -3.69 -3.69 -13.56
CA ASN A 94 -2.73 -3.26 -14.56
C ASN A 94 -3.27 -2.12 -15.43
N SER A 95 -2.41 -1.57 -16.29
CA SER A 95 -2.76 -0.52 -17.26
C SER A 95 -3.91 -0.86 -18.23
N LYS A 96 -4.28 -2.14 -18.37
CA LYS A 96 -5.41 -2.62 -19.18
C LYS A 96 -6.71 -2.79 -18.37
N GLY A 97 -6.70 -2.44 -17.08
CA GLY A 97 -7.84 -2.58 -16.17
C GLY A 97 -8.08 -4.01 -15.69
N LYS A 98 -7.15 -4.95 -15.92
CA LYS A 98 -7.25 -6.32 -15.37
C LYS A 98 -6.77 -6.33 -13.92
N ALA A 99 -7.59 -6.85 -13.02
CA ALA A 99 -7.20 -7.10 -11.63
C ALA A 99 -6.03 -8.10 -11.59
N LEU A 100 -4.97 -7.72 -10.88
CA LEU A 100 -3.78 -8.51 -10.62
C LEU A 100 -3.92 -9.32 -9.33
N GLY A 101 -4.61 -8.77 -8.31
CA GLY A 101 -4.94 -9.47 -7.06
C GLY A 101 -5.67 -8.56 -6.06
N ASP A 102 -6.32 -9.19 -5.07
CA ASP A 102 -6.85 -8.55 -3.84
C ASP A 102 -5.96 -8.99 -2.68
N TYR A 103 -5.38 -8.01 -2.00
CA TYR A 103 -4.33 -8.22 -1.02
C TYR A 103 -4.69 -7.56 0.31
N ALA A 104 -4.20 -8.15 1.40
CA ALA A 104 -4.12 -7.45 2.67
C ALA A 104 -2.80 -6.66 2.76
N VAL A 105 -2.87 -5.44 3.30
CA VAL A 105 -1.69 -4.61 3.55
C VAL A 105 -1.18 -4.91 4.95
N VAL A 106 0.05 -5.44 5.03
CA VAL A 106 0.66 -5.87 6.29
C VAL A 106 1.70 -4.88 6.78
N THR A 107 2.46 -4.29 5.86
CA THR A 107 3.49 -3.30 6.20
C THR A 107 3.31 -2.05 5.36
N VAL A 108 3.61 -0.90 5.96
CA VAL A 108 3.70 0.40 5.30
C VAL A 108 5.10 0.92 5.61
N ASP A 109 5.92 1.11 4.58
CA ASP A 109 7.30 1.56 4.73
C ASP A 109 7.55 2.83 3.91
N PRO A 110 7.55 4.02 4.53
CA PRO A 110 7.91 5.25 3.86
C PRO A 110 9.44 5.34 3.69
N VAL A 111 9.90 5.32 2.43
CA VAL A 111 11.32 5.41 2.10
C VAL A 111 11.70 6.87 1.83
N PRO A 112 12.58 7.47 2.65
CA PRO A 112 12.98 8.87 2.51
C PRO A 112 13.95 9.10 1.33
N ASP A 113 14.01 10.37 0.92
CA ASP A 113 15.03 10.90 0.02
C ASP A 113 16.38 11.06 0.75
N TYR A 114 17.50 11.14 0.03
CA TYR A 114 18.81 11.45 0.63
C TYR A 114 19.33 12.83 0.16
N PRO A 115 19.66 13.77 1.06
CA PRO A 115 19.47 13.74 2.52
C PRO A 115 17.97 13.78 2.91
N ASP A 116 17.67 13.26 4.10
CA ASP A 116 16.33 12.93 4.62
C ASP A 116 15.45 14.16 4.89
N ASN A 117 14.96 14.75 3.81
CA ASN A 117 14.16 15.96 3.85
C ASN A 117 12.69 15.72 3.46
N LYS A 118 12.39 14.55 2.87
CA LYS A 118 11.06 14.19 2.35
C LYS A 118 10.97 12.70 2.06
N ILE A 119 9.75 12.15 2.08
CA ILE A 119 9.48 10.79 1.59
C ILE A 119 9.66 10.78 0.06
N HIS A 120 10.43 9.82 -0.45
CA HIS A 120 10.62 9.59 -1.87
C HIS A 120 9.48 8.73 -2.43
N HIS A 121 9.23 7.60 -1.79
CA HIS A 121 8.16 6.68 -2.13
C HIS A 121 7.73 5.89 -0.89
N THR A 122 6.57 5.24 -0.96
CA THR A 122 6.08 4.34 0.07
C THR A 122 5.94 2.94 -0.52
N GLU A 123 6.38 1.95 0.24
CA GLU A 123 6.23 0.54 -0.07
C GLU A 123 5.12 -0.07 0.80
N LEU A 124 4.13 -0.69 0.17
CA LEU A 124 3.10 -1.46 0.86
C LEU A 124 3.43 -2.95 0.71
N GLY A 125 3.70 -3.63 1.82
CA GLY A 125 3.90 -5.08 1.85
C GLY A 125 2.55 -5.80 1.86
N LEU A 126 2.39 -6.75 0.95
CA LEU A 126 1.12 -7.40 0.65
C LEU A 126 1.17 -8.91 0.90
N ILE A 127 0.04 -9.46 1.37
CA ILE A 127 -0.23 -10.91 1.43
C ILE A 127 -1.50 -11.28 0.67
#